data_AF-A0A7S0NXV9-F1
#
_entry.id   AF-A0A7S0NXV9-F1
#
_cell.length_a   1.000
_cell.length_b   1.000
_cell.length_c   1.000
_cell.angle_alpha   90.00
_cell.angle_beta   90.00
_cell.angle_gamma   90.00
#
_symmetry.space_group_name_H-M   'P 1'
#
loop_
_entity.id
_entity.type
_entity.pdbx_description
1 polymer ?
#
loop_
_entity_poly.entity_id
_entity_poly.type
_entity_poly.pdbx_seq_one_letter_code
_entity_poly.pdbx_strand_id
1 'polypeptide(L)'
;VLDASDPVLLALLVALHSDSAAEGEAATPNAVWEAHVPPNVRRPPPSDSAEGAGPREQREVFIRLKYEIREFVSREAPLARLTEQLWDMAAGGRPLRVLQLIASGADVTVVKDEQSCYERARAAGNPLVAELLSQNGAATSTAAPSPATITGDASGADGSAAPFGAPPAMVAASAGFG
;
A
#
# COMPACT_ATOMS: atom_id res chain seq x y z
N VAL A 1 -2.10 17.07 -0.17
CA VAL A 1 -2.13 17.84 -1.44
C VAL A 1 -0.81 17.54 -2.12
N LEU A 2 -0.83 16.67 -3.14
CA LEU A 2 0.38 16.32 -3.88
C LEU A 2 0.67 17.48 -4.84
N ASP A 3 1.83 18.10 -4.70
CA ASP A 3 2.28 19.17 -5.60
C ASP A 3 2.70 18.54 -6.93
N ALA A 4 2.03 18.91 -8.01
CA ALA A 4 2.35 18.42 -9.36
C ALA A 4 3.73 18.90 -9.85
N SER A 5 4.41 19.75 -9.07
CA SER A 5 5.77 20.22 -9.31
C SER A 5 6.84 19.30 -8.73
N ASP A 6 6.47 18.20 -8.06
CA ASP A 6 7.43 17.26 -7.49
C ASP A 6 8.23 16.59 -8.63
N PRO A 7 9.55 16.83 -8.73
CA PRO A 7 10.38 16.26 -9.78
C PRO A 7 10.40 14.73 -9.73
N VAL A 8 10.10 14.13 -8.57
CA VAL A 8 9.98 12.67 -8.40
C VAL A 8 8.70 12.17 -9.06
N LEU A 9 7.58 12.88 -8.95
CA LEU A 9 6.32 12.51 -9.62
C LEU A 9 6.43 12.66 -11.14
N LEU A 10 7.13 13.70 -11.61
CA LEU A 10 7.41 13.87 -13.04
C LEU A 10 8.35 12.78 -13.57
N ALA A 11 9.41 12.45 -12.82
CA ALA A 11 10.30 11.34 -13.17
C ALA A 11 9.57 9.99 -13.16
N LEU A 12 8.66 9.77 -12.21
CA LEU A 12 7.78 8.60 -12.15
C LEU A 12 6.93 8.53 -13.43
N LEU A 13 6.24 9.62 -13.80
CA LEU A 13 5.44 9.67 -15.02
C LEU A 13 6.28 9.38 -16.27
N VAL A 14 7.46 9.97 -16.40
CA VAL A 14 8.33 9.77 -17.57
C VAL A 14 8.86 8.34 -17.63
N ALA A 15 9.30 7.78 -16.50
CA ALA A 15 9.78 6.40 -16.43
C ALA A 15 8.67 5.39 -16.74
N LEU A 16 7.45 5.61 -16.22
CA LEU A 16 6.28 4.78 -16.50
C LEU A 16 5.85 4.81 -17.98
N HIS A 17 6.27 5.80 -18.77
CA HIS A 17 6.00 5.85 -20.21
C HIS A 17 7.16 5.30 -21.06
N SER A 18 8.35 5.09 -20.48
CA SER A 18 9.55 4.73 -21.24
C SER A 18 9.90 3.24 -21.23
N ASP A 19 9.25 2.44 -20.36
CA ASP A 19 9.59 1.04 -20.13
C ASP A 19 8.52 0.11 -20.75
N SER A 20 8.59 -0.11 -22.07
CA SER A 20 7.58 -0.86 -22.84
C SER A 20 8.20 -1.86 -23.83
N ALA A 21 9.12 -2.71 -23.38
CA ALA A 21 9.77 -3.68 -24.29
C ALA A 21 9.85 -5.15 -23.80
N ALA A 22 9.22 -5.52 -22.67
CA ALA A 22 9.19 -6.91 -22.22
C ALA A 22 7.78 -7.52 -22.31
N GLU A 23 7.67 -8.65 -23.00
CA GLU A 23 6.41 -9.38 -23.18
C GLU A 23 5.70 -9.63 -21.84
N GLY A 24 4.43 -9.25 -21.77
CA GLY A 24 3.55 -9.48 -20.60
C GLY A 24 3.59 -8.42 -19.51
N GLU A 25 4.44 -7.38 -19.62
CA GLU A 25 4.42 -6.25 -18.70
C GLU A 25 3.41 -5.19 -19.17
N ALA A 26 2.62 -4.67 -18.24
CA ALA A 26 1.67 -3.61 -18.54
C ALA A 26 2.42 -2.35 -19.01
N ALA A 27 2.24 -1.95 -20.28
CA ALA A 27 2.93 -0.82 -20.88
C ALA A 27 2.57 0.54 -20.27
N THR A 28 1.48 0.61 -19.49
CA THR A 28 1.05 1.83 -18.80
C THR A 28 0.39 1.48 -17.46
N PRO A 29 0.31 2.42 -16.50
CA PRO A 29 -0.43 2.21 -15.26
C PRO A 29 -1.91 1.87 -15.50
N ASN A 30 -2.54 2.44 -16.54
CA ASN A 30 -3.92 2.08 -16.88
C ASN A 30 -4.03 0.64 -17.38
N ALA A 31 -3.04 0.13 -18.11
CA ALA A 31 -3.02 -1.27 -18.52
C ALA A 31 -2.93 -2.23 -17.31
N VAL A 32 -2.41 -1.79 -16.16
CA VAL A 32 -2.46 -2.58 -14.90
C VAL A 32 -3.89 -2.65 -14.36
N TRP A 33 -4.53 -1.50 -14.21
CA TRP A 33 -5.85 -1.38 -13.57
C TRP A 33 -7.03 -1.70 -14.49
N GLU A 34 -6.79 -1.85 -15.79
CA GLU A 34 -7.82 -2.14 -16.81
C GLU A 34 -7.38 -3.33 -17.69
N ALA A 35 -6.57 -4.24 -17.14
CA ALA A 35 -6.03 -5.39 -17.85
C ALA A 35 -7.15 -6.26 -18.46
N HIS A 36 -8.27 -6.39 -17.75
CA HIS A 36 -9.45 -7.10 -18.22
C HIS A 36 -10.74 -6.34 -17.86
N VAL A 37 -11.25 -5.51 -18.78
CA VAL A 37 -12.56 -4.87 -18.60
C VAL A 37 -13.64 -5.85 -19.11
N PRO A 38 -14.59 -6.29 -18.25
CA PRO A 38 -15.66 -7.19 -18.68
C PRO A 38 -16.48 -6.59 -19.82
N PRO A 39 -16.96 -7.40 -20.79
CA PRO A 39 -17.65 -6.90 -21.98
C PRO A 39 -18.98 -6.20 -21.67
N ASN A 40 -19.58 -6.47 -20.51
CA ASN A 40 -20.79 -5.83 -20.00
C ASN A 40 -20.53 -4.51 -19.25
N VAL A 41 -19.27 -4.13 -19.02
CA VAL A 41 -18.90 -2.90 -18.34
C VAL A 41 -18.50 -1.86 -19.38
N ARG A 42 -19.32 -0.80 -19.50
CA ARG A 42 -19.02 0.33 -20.40
C ARG A 42 -18.00 1.26 -19.75
N ARG A 43 -16.95 1.61 -20.49
CA ARG A 43 -16.03 2.69 -20.11
C ARG A 43 -16.73 4.05 -20.21
N PRO A 44 -16.77 4.86 -19.15
CA PRO A 44 -17.39 6.20 -19.21
C PRO A 44 -16.58 7.12 -20.14
N PRO A 45 -17.19 7.77 -21.14
CA PRO A 45 -16.52 8.80 -21.92
C PRO A 45 -16.18 10.05 -21.09
N PRO A 46 -15.28 10.92 -21.60
CA PRO A 46 -14.98 12.22 -20.99
C PRO A 46 -16.21 13.10 -20.76
N SER A 47 -17.22 12.97 -21.61
CA SER A 47 -18.51 13.69 -21.55
C SER A 47 -19.40 13.30 -20.38
N ASP A 48 -19.12 12.21 -19.67
CA ASP A 48 -19.90 11.75 -18.51
C ASP A 48 -19.40 12.43 -17.20
N SER A 49 -18.87 13.64 -17.30
CA SER A 49 -18.39 14.42 -16.14
C SER A 49 -19.54 14.85 -15.23
N ALA A 50 -19.21 15.37 -14.04
CA ALA A 50 -20.21 15.87 -13.09
C ALA A 50 -21.14 16.96 -13.66
N GLU A 51 -20.70 17.64 -14.73
CA GLU A 51 -21.46 18.66 -15.47
C GLU A 51 -21.90 18.20 -16.87
N GLY A 52 -21.60 16.95 -17.23
CA GLY A 52 -21.88 16.37 -18.53
C GLY A 52 -23.28 15.76 -18.63
N ALA A 53 -23.67 15.38 -19.85
CA ALA A 53 -24.99 14.78 -20.12
C ALA A 53 -25.11 13.30 -19.70
N GLY A 54 -24.05 12.72 -19.13
CA GLY A 54 -24.02 11.32 -18.69
C GLY A 54 -24.41 11.13 -17.23
N PRO A 55 -24.90 9.95 -16.83
CA PRO A 55 -25.21 9.68 -15.43
C PRO A 55 -23.92 9.60 -14.61
N ARG A 56 -23.76 10.50 -13.65
CA ARG A 56 -22.64 10.54 -12.71
C ARG A 56 -22.40 9.17 -12.04
N GLU A 57 -23.48 8.44 -11.81
CA GLU A 57 -23.50 7.11 -11.20
C GLU A 57 -22.67 6.10 -12.00
N GLN A 58 -22.65 6.19 -13.34
CA GLN A 58 -21.90 5.26 -14.18
C GLN A 58 -20.39 5.42 -13.99
N ARG A 59 -19.90 6.65 -13.83
CA ARG A 59 -18.48 6.90 -13.51
C ARG A 59 -18.12 6.37 -12.14
N GLU A 60 -18.95 6.65 -11.14
CA GLU A 60 -18.70 6.21 -9.77
C GLU A 60 -18.64 4.69 -9.69
N VAL A 61 -19.58 3.97 -10.33
CA VAL A 61 -19.55 2.50 -10.41
C VAL A 61 -18.27 2.00 -11.08
N PHE A 62 -17.88 2.59 -12.22
CA PHE A 62 -16.65 2.19 -12.92
C PHE A 62 -15.40 2.40 -12.07
N ILE A 63 -15.30 3.53 -11.36
CA ILE A 63 -14.17 3.86 -10.46
C ILE A 63 -14.08 2.85 -9.31
N ARG A 64 -15.22 2.49 -8.70
CA ARG A 64 -15.27 1.48 -7.62
C ARG A 64 -14.86 0.10 -8.13
N LEU A 65 -15.37 -0.32 -9.29
CA LEU A 65 -14.95 -1.57 -9.94
C LEU A 65 -13.44 -1.59 -10.22
N LYS A 66 -12.88 -0.48 -10.68
CA LYS A 66 -11.46 -0.35 -11.03
C LYS A 66 -10.52 -0.39 -9.82
N TYR A 67 -10.78 0.40 -8.78
CA TYR A 67 -9.81 0.64 -7.70
C TYR A 67 -10.18 0.02 -6.35
N GLU A 68 -11.46 0.01 -6.00
CA GLU A 68 -11.93 -0.52 -4.71
C GLU A 68 -12.10 -2.03 -4.77
N ILE A 69 -12.87 -2.51 -5.76
CA ILE A 69 -13.15 -3.95 -5.96
C ILE A 69 -11.99 -4.62 -6.72
N ARG A 70 -11.30 -3.85 -7.58
CA ARG A 70 -10.22 -4.31 -8.46
C ARG A 70 -10.66 -5.47 -9.36
N GLU A 71 -11.85 -5.32 -9.93
CA GLU A 71 -12.48 -6.31 -10.83
C GLU A 71 -11.67 -6.49 -12.13
N PHE A 72 -11.03 -5.42 -12.59
CA PHE A 72 -10.35 -5.43 -13.89
C PHE A 72 -8.89 -5.90 -13.85
N VAL A 73 -8.39 -6.23 -12.65
CA VAL A 73 -7.00 -6.65 -12.43
C VAL A 73 -6.90 -8.16 -12.57
N SER A 74 -5.96 -8.66 -13.37
CA SER A 74 -5.71 -10.09 -13.51
C SER A 74 -5.16 -10.70 -12.23
N ARG A 75 -5.85 -11.70 -11.66
CA ARG A 75 -5.42 -12.46 -10.47
C ARG A 75 -5.10 -13.90 -10.86
N GLU A 76 -3.93 -14.10 -11.46
CA GLU A 76 -3.54 -15.42 -11.99
C GLU A 76 -2.77 -16.28 -10.97
N ALA A 77 -2.21 -15.67 -9.93
CA ALA A 77 -1.35 -16.34 -8.96
C ALA A 77 -1.88 -16.23 -7.52
N PRO A 78 -1.59 -17.23 -6.66
CA PRO A 78 -1.86 -17.14 -5.22
C PRO A 78 -1.15 -15.93 -4.59
N LEU A 79 -1.78 -15.31 -3.59
CA LEU A 79 -1.25 -14.12 -2.90
C LEU A 79 0.16 -14.32 -2.34
N ALA A 80 0.46 -15.50 -1.77
CA ALA A 80 1.80 -15.82 -1.26
C ALA A 80 2.86 -15.72 -2.37
N ARG A 81 2.56 -16.26 -3.56
CA ARG A 81 3.45 -16.21 -4.72
C ARG A 81 3.60 -14.78 -5.25
N LEU A 82 2.53 -13.99 -5.26
CA LEU A 82 2.59 -12.57 -5.66
C LEU A 82 3.48 -11.76 -4.72
N THR A 83 3.43 -12.07 -3.42
CA THR A 83 4.21 -11.40 -2.38
C THR A 83 5.69 -11.76 -2.47
N GLU A 84 6.03 -13.02 -2.72
CA GLU A 84 7.41 -13.44 -3.01
C GLU A 84 7.94 -12.75 -4.29
N GLN A 85 7.12 -12.70 -5.35
CA GLN A 85 7.51 -11.97 -6.57
C GLN A 85 7.73 -10.48 -6.30
N LEU A 86 6.90 -9.86 -5.45
CA LEU A 86 7.06 -8.45 -5.08
C LEU A 86 8.40 -8.20 -4.41
N TRP A 87 8.79 -9.09 -3.49
CA TRP A 87 10.08 -9.03 -2.80
C TRP A 87 11.27 -9.06 -3.78
N ASP A 88 11.24 -9.96 -4.75
CA ASP A 88 12.31 -10.06 -5.75
C ASP A 88 12.32 -8.83 -6.67
N MET A 89 11.14 -8.37 -7.08
CA MET A 89 10.97 -7.23 -7.98
C MET A 89 11.32 -5.88 -7.32
N ALA A 90 11.27 -5.76 -5.99
CA ALA A 90 11.66 -4.56 -5.27
C ALA A 90 13.11 -4.14 -5.59
N ALA A 91 14.01 -5.12 -5.75
CA ALA A 91 15.41 -4.88 -6.13
C ALA A 91 15.61 -4.72 -7.65
N GLY A 92 14.65 -5.15 -8.47
CA GLY A 92 14.78 -5.20 -9.94
C GLY A 92 14.50 -3.90 -10.68
N GLY A 93 13.98 -2.86 -10.00
CA GLY A 93 13.82 -1.52 -10.59
C GLY A 93 12.71 -1.38 -11.63
N ARG A 94 11.72 -2.27 -11.65
CA ARG A 94 10.60 -2.26 -12.63
C ARG A 94 9.30 -1.80 -11.96
N PRO A 95 9.00 -0.48 -11.93
CA PRO A 95 7.89 0.05 -11.16
C PRO A 95 6.52 -0.41 -11.67
N LEU A 96 6.36 -0.63 -12.97
CA LEU A 96 5.09 -1.11 -13.55
C LEU A 96 4.78 -2.54 -13.10
N ARG A 97 5.77 -3.43 -13.15
CA ARG A 97 5.61 -4.78 -12.62
C ARG A 97 5.32 -4.80 -11.11
N VAL A 98 5.99 -3.95 -10.33
CA VAL A 98 5.71 -3.81 -8.89
C VAL A 98 4.26 -3.32 -8.68
N LEU A 99 3.82 -2.30 -9.41
CA LEU A 99 2.43 -1.82 -9.37
C LEU A 99 1.43 -2.93 -9.71
N GLN A 100 1.72 -3.76 -10.72
CA GLN A 100 0.88 -4.88 -11.10
C GLN A 100 0.73 -5.90 -9.96
N LEU A 101 1.81 -6.21 -9.25
CA LEU A 101 1.78 -7.13 -8.12
C LEU A 101 0.95 -6.55 -6.96
N ILE A 102 1.13 -5.27 -6.64
CA ILE A 102 0.33 -4.58 -5.61
C ILE A 102 -1.16 -4.52 -5.99
N ALA A 103 -1.47 -4.18 -7.24
CA ALA A 103 -2.84 -4.17 -7.75
C ALA A 103 -3.49 -5.55 -7.64
N SER A 104 -2.72 -6.61 -7.92
CA SER A 104 -3.14 -8.01 -7.81
C SER A 104 -3.29 -8.50 -6.36
N GLY A 105 -2.87 -7.70 -5.37
CA GLY A 105 -3.05 -7.97 -3.94
C GLY A 105 -1.80 -8.48 -3.22
N ALA A 106 -0.60 -8.35 -3.81
CA ALA A 106 0.64 -8.66 -3.10
C ALA A 106 0.76 -7.86 -1.79
N ASP A 107 1.24 -8.51 -0.73
CA ASP A 107 1.42 -7.86 0.57
C ASP A 107 2.72 -7.05 0.59
N VAL A 108 2.58 -5.72 0.69
CA VAL A 108 3.72 -4.78 0.74
C VAL A 108 4.35 -4.67 2.12
N THR A 109 3.70 -5.21 3.15
CA THR A 109 4.13 -5.11 4.55
C THR A 109 5.09 -6.23 4.96
N VAL A 110 5.38 -7.16 4.05
CA VAL A 110 6.29 -8.26 4.31
C VAL A 110 7.70 -7.77 4.64
N VAL A 111 8.24 -8.35 5.69
CA VAL A 111 9.62 -8.20 6.14
C VAL A 111 10.31 -9.55 6.03
N LYS A 112 11.50 -9.58 5.43
CA LYS A 112 12.32 -10.78 5.28
C LYS A 112 13.77 -10.43 5.59
N ASP A 113 14.42 -11.29 6.38
CA ASP A 113 15.80 -11.08 6.82
C ASP A 113 16.00 -9.69 7.47
N GLU A 114 15.04 -9.28 8.30
CA GLU A 114 14.99 -7.97 8.98
C GLU A 114 14.89 -6.75 8.05
N GLN A 115 14.65 -6.96 6.75
CA GLN A 115 14.54 -5.91 5.75
C GLN A 115 13.10 -5.83 5.21
N SER A 116 12.57 -4.63 4.99
CA SER A 116 11.29 -4.44 4.29
C SER A 116 11.45 -4.37 2.77
N CYS A 117 10.37 -4.57 2.01
CA CYS A 117 10.37 -4.33 0.56
C CYS A 117 10.87 -2.91 0.20
N TYR A 118 10.52 -1.91 1.00
CA TYR A 118 10.96 -0.52 0.81
C TYR A 118 12.48 -0.38 0.94
N GLU A 119 13.05 -0.93 2.00
CA GLU A 119 14.49 -0.88 2.29
C GLU A 119 15.29 -1.63 1.24
N ARG A 120 14.75 -2.77 0.77
CA ARG A 120 15.34 -3.53 -0.32
C ARG A 120 15.40 -2.72 -1.62
N ALA A 121 14.32 -2.03 -1.97
CA ALA A 121 14.31 -1.15 -3.14
C ALA A 121 15.28 0.03 -3.01
N ARG A 122 15.37 0.64 -1.82
CA ARG A 122 16.35 1.70 -1.51
C ARG A 122 17.79 1.21 -1.65
N ALA A 123 18.12 0.06 -1.05
CA ALA A 123 19.46 -0.52 -1.08
C ALA A 123 19.89 -0.90 -2.51
N ALA A 124 18.93 -1.31 -3.35
CA ALA A 124 19.16 -1.57 -4.77
C ALA A 124 19.25 -0.31 -5.65
N GLY A 125 19.06 0.89 -5.10
CA GLY A 125 19.11 2.14 -5.85
C GLY A 125 17.88 2.43 -6.70
N ASN A 126 16.70 1.90 -6.32
CA ASN A 126 15.44 2.06 -7.05
C ASN A 126 14.48 3.02 -6.31
N PRO A 127 14.71 4.36 -6.38
CA PRO A 127 13.93 5.31 -5.61
C PRO A 127 12.44 5.33 -6.01
N LEU A 128 12.13 5.13 -7.29
CA LEU A 128 10.74 5.08 -7.77
C LEU A 128 9.97 3.88 -7.21
N VAL A 129 10.62 2.71 -7.14
CA VAL A 129 10.01 1.51 -6.56
C VAL A 129 9.85 1.67 -5.05
N ALA A 130 10.85 2.23 -4.37
CA ALA A 130 10.76 2.53 -2.94
C ALA A 130 9.60 3.50 -2.64
N GLU A 131 9.47 4.58 -3.40
CA GLU A 131 8.39 5.55 -3.24
C GLU A 131 7.01 4.94 -3.52
N LEU A 132 6.91 4.10 -4.57
CA LEU A 132 5.68 3.38 -4.86
C LEU A 132 5.30 2.42 -3.72
N LEU A 133 6.27 1.73 -3.11
CA LEU A 133 6.04 0.85 -1.96
C LEU A 133 5.61 1.63 -0.70
N SER A 134 6.25 2.77 -0.39
CA SER A 134 5.89 3.59 0.78
C SER A 134 4.48 4.15 0.67
N GLN A 135 4.09 4.63 -0.51
CA GLN A 135 2.73 5.14 -0.77
C GLN A 135 1.64 4.07 -0.63
N ASN A 136 2.02 2.79 -0.77
CA ASN A 136 1.11 1.66 -0.60
C ASN A 136 1.18 1.04 0.81
N GLY A 137 1.95 1.63 1.75
CA GLY A 137 1.99 1.22 3.15
C GLY A 137 3.13 0.29 3.53
N ALA A 138 4.17 0.14 2.69
CA ALA A 138 5.38 -0.58 3.09
C ALA A 138 6.07 0.13 4.27
N ALA A 139 6.63 -0.64 5.20
CA ALA A 139 7.36 -0.11 6.34
C ALA A 139 8.63 0.62 5.88
N THR A 140 8.72 1.92 6.15
CA THR A 140 9.85 2.79 5.76
C THR A 140 10.94 2.91 6.82
N SER A 141 10.70 2.36 8.01
CA SER A 141 11.64 2.33 9.11
C SER A 141 11.48 1.01 9.86
N THR A 142 12.39 0.06 9.64
CA THR A 142 12.70 -0.87 10.73
C THR A 142 13.50 -0.06 11.74
N ALA A 143 12.81 0.44 12.78
CA ALA A 143 13.51 0.97 13.94
C ALA A 143 14.55 -0.06 14.37
N ALA A 144 15.81 0.36 14.47
CA ALA A 144 16.90 -0.47 14.96
C ALA A 144 16.45 -1.25 16.21
N PRO A 145 16.86 -2.53 16.39
CA PRO A 145 16.60 -3.21 17.64
C PRO A 145 17.16 -2.31 18.74
N SER A 146 16.27 -1.81 19.60
CA SER A 146 16.70 -1.00 20.74
C SER A 146 17.79 -1.81 21.44
N PRO A 147 18.98 -1.24 21.71
CA PRO A 147 20.01 -1.98 22.41
C PRO A 147 19.40 -2.35 23.76
N ALA A 148 19.14 -3.64 23.94
CA ALA A 148 18.65 -4.18 25.19
C ALA A 148 19.53 -3.60 26.29
N THR A 149 18.91 -2.80 27.14
CA THR A 149 19.51 -2.28 28.35
C THR A 149 20.11 -3.48 29.08
N ILE A 150 21.44 -3.59 29.07
CA ILE A 150 22.16 -4.41 30.02
C ILE A 150 21.96 -3.69 31.35
N THR A 151 20.86 -3.98 32.03
CA THR A 151 20.66 -3.63 33.43
C THR A 151 21.65 -4.48 34.22
N GLY A 152 22.84 -3.90 34.41
CA GLY A 152 23.80 -4.39 35.37
C GLY A 152 23.17 -4.40 36.76
N ASP A 153 23.32 -5.54 37.42
CA ASP A 153 23.14 -5.70 38.85
C ASP A 153 23.88 -4.60 39.62
N ALA A 154 23.15 -3.88 40.47
CA ALA A 154 23.70 -3.20 41.63
C ALA A 154 22.60 -3.05 42.70
N SER A 155 22.44 -4.09 43.51
CA SER A 155 22.39 -4.04 44.98
C SER A 155 22.05 -2.70 45.64
N GLY A 156 20.93 -2.62 46.38
CA GLY A 156 20.75 -1.56 47.39
C GLY A 156 19.35 -1.32 47.96
N ALA A 157 19.00 -2.08 49.01
CA ALA A 157 18.22 -1.70 50.20
C ALA A 157 16.76 -1.20 50.13
N ASP A 158 15.88 -2.04 50.71
CA ASP A 158 14.84 -1.79 51.72
C ASP A 158 14.17 -0.40 51.89
N GLY A 159 12.84 -0.42 51.92
CA GLY A 159 11.97 0.61 52.51
C GLY A 159 10.59 0.67 51.83
N SER A 160 9.63 -0.17 52.22
CA SER A 160 8.61 0.07 53.26
C SER A 160 7.37 0.88 52.79
N ALA A 161 6.21 0.27 53.09
CA ALA A 161 4.84 0.81 53.23
C ALA A 161 3.91 0.93 51.98
N ALA A 162 2.88 0.07 51.96
CA ALA A 162 1.57 0.24 51.31
C ALA A 162 0.65 1.18 52.16
N PRO A 163 -0.68 1.36 51.93
CA PRO A 163 -1.62 0.81 50.92
C PRO A 163 -2.71 1.81 50.41
N PHE A 164 -3.68 1.27 49.64
CA PHE A 164 -5.04 1.77 49.32
C PHE A 164 -5.25 2.78 48.17
N GLY A 165 -6.13 2.38 47.24
CA GLY A 165 -6.76 3.24 46.25
C GLY A 165 -7.55 2.45 45.19
N ALA A 166 -8.74 1.98 45.57
CA ALA A 166 -9.66 1.22 44.71
C ALA A 166 -10.16 2.03 43.48
N PRO A 167 -10.61 1.36 42.40
CA PRO A 167 -11.09 2.00 41.17
C PRO A 167 -12.57 2.42 41.24
N PRO A 168 -13.00 3.50 40.57
CA PRO A 168 -14.41 3.74 40.31
C PRO A 168 -14.87 3.08 39.01
N ALA A 169 -15.81 2.14 39.14
CA ALA A 169 -16.71 1.71 38.09
C ALA A 169 -17.91 2.68 38.01
N MET A 170 -18.24 3.18 36.81
CA MET A 170 -19.53 3.82 36.49
C MET A 170 -19.80 3.65 34.99
N VAL A 171 -21.00 3.49 34.45
CA VAL A 171 -22.37 3.14 34.88
C VAL A 171 -23.06 2.85 33.54
N ALA A 172 -23.75 1.71 33.41
CA ALA A 172 -24.59 1.41 32.27
C ALA A 172 -25.95 2.11 32.47
N ALA A 173 -26.34 2.97 31.53
CA ALA A 173 -27.67 3.57 31.49
C ALA A 173 -28.50 2.92 30.38
N SER A 174 -29.38 2.01 30.80
CA SER A 174 -30.55 1.55 30.07
C SER A 174 -31.66 2.61 30.15
N ALA A 175 -32.23 3.01 29.01
CA ALA A 175 -33.53 3.66 28.96
C ALA A 175 -34.28 3.17 27.72
N GLY A 176 -35.24 2.27 27.95
CA GLY A 176 -36.39 2.07 27.09
C GLY A 176 -37.62 2.72 27.75
N PHE A 177 -38.46 3.35 26.95
CA PHE A 177 -39.85 3.74 27.17
C PHE A 177 -40.27 4.50 25.90
N GLY A 178 -41.38 4.25 25.21
CA GLY A 178 -42.50 3.33 25.37
C GLY A 178 -43.37 3.42 24.11
#